data_AF-A0A3D0Q6I6-F1
#
_entry.id   AF-A0A3D0Q6I6-F1
#
_cell.length_a   1.000
_cell.length_b   1.000
_cell.length_c   1.000
_cell.angle_alpha   90.00
_cell.angle_beta   90.00
_cell.angle_gamma   90.00
#
_symmetry.space_group_name_H-M   'P 1'
#
loop_
_entity.id
_entity.type
_entity.pdbx_description
1 polymer ?
#
loop_
_entity_poly.entity_id
_entity_poly.type
_entity_poly.pdbx_seq_one_letter_code
_entity_poly.pdbx_strand_id
1 'polypeptide(L)'
;MKQYLNVKTISITVGVLFLLLWLVGFYWSFEPDTFDVKANARAQMSSTNAQPVPGYTVTTTLITVADTLMDKPGGYLSNDVMPPSVFLDNMPSWEFGVLEIVRDMSLSMRKDFSRSQSQSVENPHLVKAQPKFNIDSRNWLFPSAESQYAEAIDYLREYRGDLADPTLGDSQFYTRADNLREYLKQVEKKLGSLSQRLSASVEAERVNTDLAGDKSASNSTPRPSSIQTRTSWWQLDNVFYEARGSTWALLHLLKAIEVDFASVLENKNALVSLQQIIKE
;
A
#
# COMPACT_ATOMS: atom_id res chain seq x y z
N MET A 1 36.93 22.30 40.58
CA MET A 1 36.35 21.92 39.27
C MET A 1 36.86 20.54 38.88
N LYS A 2 35.98 19.70 38.31
CA LYS A 2 36.15 18.29 37.90
C LYS A 2 35.74 17.23 38.93
N GLN A 3 34.43 17.15 39.16
CA GLN A 3 33.80 15.89 39.56
C GLN A 3 33.74 15.02 38.31
N TYR A 4 34.59 14.01 38.26
CA TYR A 4 34.62 13.00 37.20
C TYR A 4 33.26 12.32 37.11
N LEU A 5 32.74 12.15 35.89
CA LEU A 5 31.56 11.34 35.61
C LEU A 5 31.69 9.99 36.35
N ASN A 6 30.89 9.79 37.41
CA ASN A 6 30.89 8.53 38.14
C ASN A 6 30.27 7.45 37.25
N VAL A 7 30.91 6.28 37.14
CA VAL A 7 30.43 5.14 36.35
C VAL A 7 28.97 4.84 36.65
N LYS A 8 28.56 4.95 37.92
CA LYS A 8 27.17 4.77 38.35
C LYS A 8 26.20 5.75 37.67
N THR A 9 26.56 7.04 37.59
CA THR A 9 25.75 8.05 36.89
C THR A 9 25.72 7.81 35.39
N ILE A 10 26.83 7.42 34.75
CA ILE A 10 26.84 7.08 33.32
C ILE A 10 25.92 5.89 33.05
N SER A 11 26.03 4.81 33.82
CA SER A 11 25.20 3.62 33.65
C SER A 11 23.71 3.90 33.82
N ILE A 12 23.33 4.72 34.82
CA ILE A 12 21.95 5.14 35.01
C ILE A 12 21.46 5.96 33.80
N THR A 13 22.24 6.95 33.35
CA THR A 13 21.85 7.79 32.20
C THR A 13 21.67 6.96 30.93
N VAL A 14 22.59 6.05 30.63
CA VAL A 14 22.48 5.15 29.47
C VAL A 14 21.28 4.22 29.61
N GLY A 15 21.03 3.67 30.80
CA GLY A 15 19.87 2.82 31.05
C GLY A 15 18.54 3.57 30.86
N VAL A 16 18.45 4.82 31.34
CA VAL A 16 17.27 5.68 31.15
C VAL A 16 17.08 6.02 29.67
N LEU A 17 18.16 6.38 28.96
CA LEU A 17 18.09 6.67 27.52
C LEU A 17 17.61 5.44 26.72
N PHE A 18 18.14 4.25 27.03
CA PHE A 18 17.72 3.01 26.39
C PHE A 18 16.25 2.72 26.65
N LEU A 19 15.79 2.89 27.90
CA LEU A 19 14.37 2.70 28.25
C LEU A 19 13.47 3.68 27.51
N LEU A 20 13.88 4.95 27.36
CA LEU A 20 13.12 5.93 26.58
C LEU A 20 13.07 5.55 25.10
N LEU A 21 14.21 5.19 24.48
CA LEU A 21 14.25 4.74 23.09
C LEU A 21 13.40 3.49 22.86
N TRP A 22 13.39 2.55 23.83
CA TRP A 22 12.57 1.35 23.77
C TRP A 22 11.07 1.67 23.84
N LEU A 23 10.64 2.57 24.75
CA LEU A 23 9.24 2.99 24.84
C LEU A 23 8.77 3.72 23.57
N VAL A 24 9.62 4.57 23.00
CA VAL A 24 9.32 5.26 21.73
C VAL A 24 9.25 4.26 20.58
N GLY A 25 10.22 3.35 20.48
CA GLY A 25 10.22 2.33 19.43
C GLY A 25 9.02 1.39 19.52
N PHE A 26 8.60 1.03 20.75
CA PHE A 26 7.37 0.28 20.99
C PHE A 26 6.14 1.04 20.50
N TYR A 27 6.04 2.34 20.79
CA TYR A 27 4.93 3.18 20.30
C TYR A 27 4.91 3.30 18.77
N TRP A 28 6.08 3.45 18.14
CA TRP A 28 6.21 3.51 16.67
C TRP A 28 5.94 2.18 15.96
N SER A 29 5.86 1.08 16.72
CA SER A 29 5.54 -0.25 16.19
C SER A 29 4.04 -0.55 16.14
N PHE A 30 3.18 0.39 16.58
CA PHE A 30 1.73 0.22 16.48
C PHE A 30 1.24 0.47 15.06
N GLU A 31 0.63 -0.57 14.48
CA GLU A 31 -0.03 -0.47 13.17
C GLU A 31 -1.33 0.35 13.28
N PRO A 32 -1.64 1.20 12.29
CA PRO A 32 -2.90 1.93 12.24
C PRO A 32 -4.14 1.04 12.20
N ASP A 33 -5.20 1.46 12.89
CA ASP A 33 -6.50 0.81 12.84
C ASP A 33 -7.17 0.93 11.45
N THR A 34 -8.15 0.07 11.19
CA THR A 34 -8.97 0.17 9.98
C THR A 34 -10.01 1.29 10.10
N PHE A 35 -10.36 1.94 8.99
CA PHE A 35 -11.40 2.96 8.94
C PHE A 35 -12.57 2.57 8.02
N ASP A 36 -13.73 3.19 8.26
CA ASP A 36 -14.90 3.06 7.39
C ASP A 36 -14.74 3.95 6.16
N VAL A 37 -14.57 3.32 5.00
CA VAL A 37 -14.36 3.99 3.71
C VAL A 37 -15.55 4.85 3.28
N LYS A 38 -16.79 4.44 3.60
CA LYS A 38 -18.01 5.19 3.27
C LYS A 38 -18.13 6.42 4.17
N ALA A 39 -17.87 6.24 5.46
CA ALA A 39 -17.89 7.36 6.42
C ALA A 39 -16.80 8.39 6.08
N ASN A 40 -15.59 7.93 5.78
CA ASN A 40 -14.48 8.78 5.38
C ASN A 40 -14.78 9.57 4.10
N ALA A 41 -15.27 8.90 3.05
CA ALA A 41 -15.64 9.58 1.81
C ALA A 41 -16.76 10.61 2.01
N ARG A 42 -17.79 10.30 2.82
CA ARG A 42 -18.87 11.25 3.14
C ARG A 42 -18.37 12.46 3.94
N ALA A 43 -17.45 12.25 4.88
CA ALA A 43 -16.87 13.34 5.67
C ALA A 43 -16.06 14.31 4.79
N GLN A 44 -15.22 13.77 3.90
CA GLN A 44 -14.44 14.56 2.94
C GLN A 44 -15.34 15.29 1.93
N MET A 45 -16.40 14.63 1.45
CA MET A 45 -17.36 15.23 0.53
C MET A 45 -18.11 16.41 1.17
N SER A 46 -18.46 16.28 2.45
CA SER A 46 -19.15 17.35 3.20
C SER A 46 -18.24 18.55 3.49
N SER A 47 -16.96 18.33 3.78
CA SER A 47 -16.02 19.41 4.05
C SER A 47 -15.67 20.22 2.79
N THR A 48 -15.69 19.58 1.62
CA THR A 48 -15.40 20.24 0.33
C THR A 48 -16.66 20.62 -0.45
N ASN A 49 -17.86 20.38 0.08
CA ASN A 49 -19.14 20.59 -0.59
C ASN A 49 -19.22 19.90 -1.98
N ALA A 50 -18.58 18.73 -2.09
CA ALA A 50 -18.47 17.96 -3.32
C ALA A 50 -19.74 17.15 -3.59
N GLN A 51 -19.98 16.81 -4.87
CA GLN A 51 -21.07 15.90 -5.25
C GLN A 51 -20.61 14.44 -5.27
N PRO A 52 -21.52 13.48 -5.01
CA PRO A 52 -21.20 12.06 -5.12
C PRO A 52 -21.01 11.66 -6.59
N VAL A 53 -19.79 11.31 -6.94
CA VAL A 53 -19.39 10.89 -8.29
C VAL A 53 -18.66 9.54 -8.24
N PRO A 54 -18.74 8.72 -9.31
CA PRO A 54 -17.96 7.50 -9.41
C PRO A 54 -16.47 7.76 -9.23
N GLY A 55 -15.77 6.87 -8.52
CA GLY A 55 -14.34 6.99 -8.25
C GLY A 55 -13.96 7.90 -7.09
N TYR A 56 -14.90 8.67 -6.52
CA TYR A 56 -14.63 9.53 -5.37
C TYR A 56 -14.24 8.73 -4.13
N THR A 57 -14.92 7.60 -3.88
CA THR A 57 -14.66 6.76 -2.70
C THR A 57 -13.31 6.07 -2.81
N VAL A 58 -13.00 5.49 -3.97
CA VAL A 58 -11.71 4.84 -4.27
C VAL A 58 -10.57 5.85 -4.16
N THR A 59 -10.71 7.02 -4.78
CA THR A 59 -9.67 8.06 -4.74
C THR A 59 -9.45 8.59 -3.32
N THR A 60 -10.54 8.86 -2.58
CA THR A 60 -10.44 9.29 -1.17
C THR A 60 -9.80 8.23 -0.29
N THR A 61 -10.14 6.97 -0.51
CA THR A 61 -9.56 5.86 0.25
C THR A 61 -8.07 5.70 -0.04
N LEU A 62 -7.64 5.84 -1.30
CA LEU A 62 -6.23 5.83 -1.67
C LEU A 62 -5.46 6.99 -1.00
N ILE A 63 -6.03 8.19 -1.02
CA ILE A 63 -5.48 9.36 -0.32
C ILE A 63 -5.31 9.07 1.16
N THR A 64 -6.36 8.57 1.83
CA THR A 64 -6.31 8.29 3.27
C THR A 64 -5.33 7.16 3.63
N VAL A 65 -5.24 6.12 2.81
CA VAL A 65 -4.25 5.04 2.99
C VAL A 65 -2.82 5.60 2.87
N ALA A 66 -2.56 6.45 1.87
CA ALA A 66 -1.26 7.06 1.65
C ALA A 66 -0.91 8.10 2.73
N ASP A 67 -1.87 8.92 3.17
CA ASP A 67 -1.70 9.85 4.30
C ASP A 67 -1.40 9.06 5.58
N THR A 68 -2.14 7.98 5.85
CA THR A 68 -1.92 7.13 7.04
C THR A 68 -0.54 6.45 7.01
N LEU A 69 -0.04 6.06 5.83
CA LEU A 69 1.31 5.54 5.67
C LEU A 69 2.38 6.55 6.13
N MET A 70 2.17 7.85 5.85
CA MET A 70 3.10 8.92 6.23
C MET A 70 2.90 9.40 7.67
N ASP A 71 1.66 9.46 8.15
CA ASP A 71 1.29 10.13 9.40
C ASP A 71 1.14 9.19 10.61
N LYS A 72 1.35 7.89 10.44
CA LYS A 72 1.28 6.90 11.53
C LYS A 72 2.27 7.21 12.68
N PRO A 73 2.15 6.58 13.86
CA PRO A 73 3.10 6.77 14.95
C PRO A 73 4.57 6.63 14.49
N GLY A 74 5.34 7.71 14.68
CA GLY A 74 6.75 7.79 14.25
C GLY A 74 6.96 8.34 12.84
N GLY A 75 5.91 8.59 12.07
CA GLY A 75 6.02 9.03 10.68
C GLY A 75 6.38 7.87 9.75
N TYR A 76 6.99 8.18 8.62
CA TYR A 76 7.49 7.18 7.67
C TYR A 76 8.92 6.75 8.06
N LEU A 77 9.09 5.49 8.46
CA LEU A 77 10.33 5.00 9.10
C LEU A 77 11.29 4.33 8.12
N SER A 78 10.83 3.93 6.93
CA SER A 78 11.63 3.15 5.97
C SER A 78 12.88 3.88 5.44
N ASN A 79 12.89 5.21 5.48
CA ASN A 79 14.01 6.05 5.09
C ASN A 79 14.68 6.73 6.30
N ASP A 80 14.27 6.42 7.53
CA ASP A 80 14.85 7.03 8.72
C ASP A 80 16.28 6.56 8.97
N VAL A 81 17.13 7.48 9.43
CA VAL A 81 18.55 7.23 9.72
C VAL A 81 18.91 7.39 11.20
N MET A 82 17.94 7.66 12.07
CA MET A 82 18.16 7.93 13.50
C MET A 82 17.50 6.86 14.41
N PRO A 83 18.03 6.58 15.61
CA PRO A 83 17.33 5.77 16.61
C PRO A 83 16.02 6.41 17.11
N PRO A 84 15.00 5.61 17.48
CA PRO A 84 14.99 4.15 17.56
C PRO A 84 14.64 3.42 16.25
N SER A 85 14.24 4.11 15.17
CA SER A 85 13.72 3.47 13.95
C SER A 85 14.71 2.56 13.24
N VAL A 86 16.02 2.84 13.31
CA VAL A 86 17.08 1.95 12.77
C VAL A 86 17.11 0.54 13.39
N PHE A 87 16.45 0.35 14.55
CA PHE A 87 16.32 -0.95 15.22
C PHE A 87 14.98 -1.64 14.94
N LEU A 88 14.08 -0.99 14.20
CA LEU A 88 12.75 -1.48 13.88
C LEU A 88 12.71 -1.87 12.40
N ASP A 89 12.58 -3.16 12.10
CA ASP A 89 12.47 -3.68 10.73
C ASP A 89 11.04 -4.07 10.36
N ASN A 90 10.24 -4.48 11.36
CA ASN A 90 8.83 -4.83 11.20
C ASN A 90 7.97 -3.71 10.61
N MET A 91 8.04 -2.50 11.18
CA MET A 91 7.21 -1.38 10.71
C MET A 91 7.62 -0.90 9.31
N PRO A 92 8.92 -0.75 8.96
CA PRO A 92 9.34 -0.54 7.57
C PRO A 92 8.86 -1.62 6.60
N SER A 93 8.84 -2.89 7.01
CA SER A 93 8.28 -3.96 6.17
C SER A 93 6.77 -3.79 5.95
N TRP A 94 6.03 -3.41 6.99
CA TRP A 94 4.61 -3.05 6.89
C TRP A 94 4.38 -1.86 5.94
N GLU A 95 5.18 -0.80 6.08
CA GLU A 95 5.14 0.39 5.22
C GLU A 95 5.35 0.02 3.75
N PHE A 96 6.33 -0.82 3.46
CA PHE A 96 6.59 -1.30 2.11
C PHE A 96 5.40 -2.08 1.54
N GLY A 97 4.77 -2.92 2.36
CA GLY A 97 3.55 -3.65 1.99
C GLY A 97 2.39 -2.73 1.62
N VAL A 98 2.16 -1.66 2.39
CA VAL A 98 1.14 -0.63 2.08
C VAL A 98 1.49 0.12 0.81
N LEU A 99 2.75 0.56 0.69
CA LEU A 99 3.25 1.34 -0.44
C LEU A 99 3.09 0.58 -1.76
N GLU A 100 3.37 -0.72 -1.80
CA GLU A 100 3.18 -1.55 -2.99
C GLU A 100 1.71 -1.55 -3.46
N ILE A 101 0.75 -1.59 -2.53
CA ILE A 101 -0.67 -1.53 -2.86
C ILE A 101 -1.09 -0.13 -3.32
N VAL A 102 -0.54 0.93 -2.73
CA VAL A 102 -0.72 2.32 -3.18
C VAL A 102 -0.20 2.50 -4.61
N ARG A 103 0.98 1.96 -4.92
CA ARG A 103 1.58 1.97 -6.26
C ARG A 103 0.69 1.26 -7.27
N ASP A 104 0.25 0.05 -6.96
CA ASP A 104 -0.59 -0.75 -7.86
C ASP A 104 -1.95 -0.07 -8.11
N MET A 105 -2.61 0.45 -7.07
CA MET A 105 -3.86 1.17 -7.24
C MET A 105 -3.68 2.47 -8.02
N SER A 106 -2.64 3.26 -7.74
CA SER A 106 -2.36 4.49 -8.50
C SER A 106 -2.09 4.20 -9.98
N LEU A 107 -1.45 3.06 -10.28
CA LEU A 107 -1.21 2.59 -11.63
C LEU A 107 -2.51 2.20 -12.33
N SER A 108 -3.38 1.42 -11.67
CA SER A 108 -4.68 1.05 -12.24
C SER A 108 -5.62 2.24 -12.38
N MET A 109 -5.57 3.22 -11.48
CA MET A 109 -6.29 4.48 -11.65
C MET A 109 -5.83 5.20 -12.92
N ARG A 110 -4.51 5.35 -13.12
CA ARG A 110 -3.93 6.02 -14.28
C ARG A 110 -4.19 5.29 -15.61
N LYS A 111 -4.06 3.96 -15.63
CA LYS A 111 -4.11 3.17 -16.87
C LYS A 111 -5.50 2.69 -17.24
N ASP A 112 -6.32 2.34 -16.24
CA ASP A 112 -7.57 1.63 -16.47
C ASP A 112 -8.77 2.49 -16.05
N PHE A 113 -8.82 2.95 -14.79
CA PHE A 113 -10.02 3.58 -14.27
C PHE A 113 -10.26 4.99 -14.78
N SER A 114 -9.23 5.78 -15.10
CA SER A 114 -9.41 7.14 -15.59
C SER A 114 -9.44 7.28 -17.11
N ARG A 115 -9.40 6.16 -17.85
CA ARG A 115 -9.28 6.17 -19.32
C ARG A 115 -10.46 5.46 -19.98
N SER A 116 -10.99 6.07 -21.03
CA SER A 116 -11.97 5.42 -21.90
C SER A 116 -11.27 4.52 -22.90
N GLN A 117 -11.95 3.46 -23.36
CA GLN A 117 -11.37 2.48 -24.30
C GLN A 117 -10.96 3.10 -25.65
N SER A 118 -11.58 4.21 -26.05
CA SER A 118 -11.32 4.89 -27.33
C SER A 118 -10.34 6.07 -27.22
N GLN A 119 -10.01 6.53 -26.01
CA GLN A 119 -9.13 7.68 -25.81
C GLN A 119 -7.83 7.27 -25.13
N SER A 120 -6.72 7.68 -25.75
CA SER A 120 -5.37 7.41 -25.21
C SER A 120 -4.89 8.46 -24.20
N VAL A 121 -5.68 9.50 -23.93
CA VAL A 121 -5.27 10.62 -23.08
C VAL A 121 -5.32 10.19 -21.61
N GLU A 122 -4.19 10.31 -20.93
CA GLU A 122 -4.07 10.03 -19.51
C GLU A 122 -4.45 11.26 -18.69
N ASN A 123 -5.03 11.07 -17.51
CA ASN A 123 -5.35 12.18 -16.62
C ASN A 123 -4.05 12.89 -16.14
N PRO A 124 -3.90 14.22 -16.33
CA PRO A 124 -2.66 14.93 -16.00
C PRO A 124 -2.20 14.78 -14.55
N HIS A 125 -3.13 14.69 -13.61
CA HIS A 125 -2.82 14.54 -12.18
C HIS A 125 -2.28 13.14 -11.88
N LEU A 126 -2.94 12.11 -12.40
CA LEU A 126 -2.51 10.72 -12.22
C LEU A 126 -1.17 10.42 -12.91
N VAL A 127 -0.89 11.08 -14.04
CA VAL A 127 0.42 11.03 -14.71
C VAL A 127 1.54 11.52 -13.80
N LYS A 128 1.28 12.55 -12.98
CA LYS A 128 2.26 13.11 -12.04
C LYS A 128 2.31 12.33 -10.72
N ALA A 129 1.17 11.87 -10.21
CA ALA A 129 1.09 11.15 -8.94
C ALA A 129 1.77 9.77 -8.99
N GLN A 130 1.45 8.96 -10.00
CA GLN A 130 1.86 7.56 -10.05
C GLN A 130 3.39 7.35 -10.01
N PRO A 131 4.21 8.09 -10.78
CA PRO A 131 5.67 7.96 -10.72
C PRO A 131 6.27 8.37 -9.37
N LYS A 132 5.63 9.30 -8.66
CA LYS A 132 6.12 9.79 -7.37
C LYS A 132 6.01 8.75 -6.27
N PHE A 133 4.96 7.92 -6.27
CA PHE A 133 4.90 6.74 -5.40
C PHE A 133 5.98 5.71 -5.72
N ASN A 134 6.57 5.72 -6.92
CA ASN A 134 7.59 4.76 -7.37
C ASN A 134 9.03 5.17 -7.06
N ILE A 135 9.27 6.30 -6.36
CA ILE A 135 10.61 6.57 -5.84
C ILE A 135 11.04 5.48 -4.86
N ASP A 136 12.35 5.23 -4.76
CA ASP A 136 12.91 4.31 -3.77
C ASP A 136 12.42 4.68 -2.37
N SER A 137 11.79 3.70 -1.70
CA SER A 137 11.17 3.84 -0.39
C SER A 137 12.18 4.17 0.71
N ARG A 138 13.48 3.98 0.47
CA ARG A 138 14.56 4.25 1.43
C ARG A 138 15.31 5.55 1.17
N ASN A 139 14.92 6.31 0.14
CA ASN A 139 15.56 7.59 -0.14
C ASN A 139 15.21 8.63 0.94
N TRP A 140 16.19 8.92 1.80
CA TRP A 140 16.10 9.97 2.81
C TRP A 140 16.56 11.35 2.28
N LEU A 141 17.47 11.34 1.29
CA LEU A 141 18.03 12.55 0.69
C LEU A 141 17.22 13.01 -0.53
N PHE A 142 17.29 14.30 -0.87
CA PHE A 142 16.52 14.91 -1.96
C PHE A 142 16.71 14.21 -3.33
N PRO A 143 15.61 13.83 -4.03
CA PRO A 143 14.23 13.87 -3.56
C PRO A 143 13.95 12.75 -2.54
N SER A 144 13.50 13.11 -1.34
CA SER A 144 13.14 12.16 -0.30
C SER A 144 11.84 11.43 -0.64
N ALA A 145 11.70 10.18 -0.20
CA ALA A 145 10.48 9.39 -0.36
C ALA A 145 9.23 10.14 0.14
N GLU A 146 9.28 10.68 1.35
CA GLU A 146 8.17 11.41 1.98
C GLU A 146 7.71 12.62 1.17
N SER A 147 8.62 13.49 0.72
CA SER A 147 8.20 14.65 -0.11
C SER A 147 7.56 14.21 -1.41
N GLN A 148 8.06 13.15 -2.06
CA GLN A 148 7.44 12.66 -3.28
C GLN A 148 6.06 12.06 -3.01
N TYR A 149 5.88 11.33 -1.91
CA TYR A 149 4.58 10.79 -1.53
C TYR A 149 3.59 11.90 -1.20
N ALA A 150 3.99 12.93 -0.45
CA ALA A 150 3.17 14.10 -0.19
C ALA A 150 2.72 14.79 -1.49
N GLU A 151 3.65 15.05 -2.41
CA GLU A 151 3.31 15.61 -3.73
C GLU A 151 2.38 14.70 -4.54
N ALA A 152 2.55 13.37 -4.45
CA ALA A 152 1.68 12.43 -5.12
C ALA A 152 0.25 12.47 -4.57
N ILE A 153 0.12 12.57 -3.25
CA ILE A 153 -1.17 12.69 -2.56
C ILE A 153 -1.86 14.01 -2.93
N ASP A 154 -1.12 15.11 -3.05
CA ASP A 154 -1.67 16.39 -3.49
C ASP A 154 -2.26 16.29 -4.91
N TYR A 155 -1.57 15.64 -5.85
CA TYR A 155 -2.14 15.38 -7.17
C TYR A 155 -3.38 14.46 -7.12
N LEU A 156 -3.44 13.49 -6.20
CA LEU A 156 -4.66 12.71 -6.01
C LEU A 156 -5.81 13.56 -5.45
N ARG A 157 -5.53 14.52 -4.57
CA ARG A 157 -6.53 15.48 -4.06
C ARG A 157 -7.04 16.39 -5.19
N GLU A 158 -6.16 16.87 -6.06
CA GLU A 158 -6.54 17.63 -7.27
C GLU A 158 -7.41 16.78 -8.21
N TYR A 159 -7.00 15.55 -8.51
CA TYR A 159 -7.80 14.62 -9.31
C TYR A 159 -9.19 14.37 -8.72
N ARG A 160 -9.29 14.13 -7.40
CA ARG A 160 -10.56 13.97 -6.69
C ARG A 160 -11.43 15.23 -6.78
N GLY A 161 -10.82 16.40 -6.67
CA GLY A 161 -11.50 17.69 -6.79
C GLY A 161 -12.13 17.84 -8.17
N ASP A 162 -11.36 17.59 -9.22
CA ASP A 162 -11.84 17.66 -10.61
C ASP A 162 -12.93 16.62 -10.91
N LEU A 163 -12.88 15.43 -10.31
CA LEU A 163 -13.97 14.45 -10.44
C LEU A 163 -15.28 14.98 -9.88
N ALA A 164 -15.21 15.65 -8.72
CA ALA A 164 -16.39 16.10 -7.98
C ALA A 164 -16.99 17.41 -8.49
N ASP A 165 -16.21 18.20 -9.24
CA ASP A 165 -16.63 19.47 -9.82
C ASP A 165 -16.49 19.46 -11.35
N PRO A 166 -17.61 19.31 -12.08
CA PRO A 166 -17.62 19.33 -13.55
C PRO A 166 -17.12 20.64 -14.17
N THR A 167 -16.96 21.71 -13.38
CA THR A 167 -16.46 23.01 -13.86
C THR A 167 -14.94 23.13 -13.80
N LEU A 168 -14.27 22.29 -12.99
CA LEU A 168 -12.82 22.34 -12.78
C LEU A 168 -12.03 21.55 -13.82
N GLY A 169 -12.63 20.53 -14.45
CA GLY A 169 -11.94 19.75 -15.47
C GLY A 169 -12.77 18.63 -16.09
N ASP A 170 -12.16 17.91 -17.02
CA ASP A 170 -12.71 16.72 -17.67
C ASP A 170 -12.08 15.43 -17.10
N SER A 171 -11.80 15.44 -15.79
CA SER A 171 -11.35 14.24 -15.08
C SER A 171 -12.50 13.24 -15.04
N GLN A 172 -12.23 11.99 -15.43
CA GLN A 172 -13.24 10.95 -15.51
C GLN A 172 -12.79 9.70 -14.77
N PHE A 173 -13.76 8.99 -14.17
CA PHE A 173 -13.55 7.66 -13.60
C PHE A 173 -14.60 6.70 -14.17
N TYR A 174 -14.14 5.64 -14.84
CA TYR A 174 -14.96 4.70 -15.57
C TYR A 174 -15.15 3.41 -14.77
N THR A 175 -16.34 3.24 -14.20
CA THR A 175 -16.79 2.04 -13.49
C THR A 175 -17.17 0.94 -14.49
N ARG A 176 -16.18 0.36 -15.18
CA ARG A 176 -16.40 -0.69 -16.18
C ARG A 176 -15.93 -2.05 -15.68
N ALA A 177 -16.63 -3.11 -16.11
CA ALA A 177 -16.34 -4.48 -15.69
C ALA A 177 -14.97 -4.99 -16.18
N ASP A 178 -14.54 -4.59 -17.37
CA ASP A 178 -13.23 -4.93 -17.93
C ASP A 178 -12.09 -4.28 -17.13
N ASN A 179 -12.22 -2.99 -16.81
CA ASN A 179 -11.28 -2.28 -15.94
C ASN A 179 -11.16 -2.96 -14.56
N LEU A 180 -12.31 -3.26 -13.93
CA LEU A 180 -12.32 -3.93 -12.63
C LEU A 180 -11.66 -5.32 -12.70
N ARG A 181 -11.91 -6.08 -13.76
CA ARG A 181 -11.28 -7.38 -13.97
C ARG A 181 -9.76 -7.27 -14.07
N GLU A 182 -9.23 -6.30 -14.81
CA GLU A 182 -7.77 -6.13 -14.92
C GLU A 182 -7.14 -5.72 -13.59
N TYR A 183 -7.81 -4.90 -12.77
CA TYR A 183 -7.36 -4.62 -11.41
C TYR A 183 -7.40 -5.87 -10.52
N LEU A 184 -8.49 -6.63 -10.53
CA LEU A 184 -8.62 -7.84 -9.71
C LEU A 184 -7.59 -8.93 -10.09
N LYS A 185 -7.19 -9.04 -11.37
CA LYS A 185 -6.09 -9.92 -11.78
C LYS A 185 -4.73 -9.47 -11.21
N GLN A 186 -4.50 -8.17 -11.04
CA GLN A 186 -3.28 -7.67 -10.40
C GLN A 186 -3.30 -8.00 -8.91
N VAL A 187 -4.46 -7.80 -8.25
CA VAL A 187 -4.67 -8.18 -6.84
C VAL A 187 -4.45 -9.68 -6.63
N GLU A 188 -5.01 -10.54 -7.50
CA GLU A 188 -4.81 -11.99 -7.47
C GLU A 188 -3.32 -12.37 -7.50
N LYS A 189 -2.55 -11.78 -8.43
CA LYS A 189 -1.10 -12.02 -8.53
C LYS A 189 -0.36 -11.55 -7.28
N LYS A 190 -0.71 -10.38 -6.72
CA LYS A 190 -0.08 -9.87 -5.50
C LYS A 190 -0.36 -10.78 -4.31
N LEU A 191 -1.62 -11.16 -4.09
CA LEU A 191 -2.01 -12.09 -3.01
C LEU A 191 -1.38 -13.47 -3.19
N GLY A 192 -1.30 -13.97 -4.42
CA GLY A 192 -0.61 -15.22 -4.73
C GLY A 192 0.87 -15.17 -4.36
N SER A 193 1.56 -14.08 -4.69
CA SER A 193 2.96 -13.84 -4.31
C SER A 193 3.15 -13.76 -2.79
N LEU A 194 2.29 -13.02 -2.08
CA LEU A 194 2.32 -12.92 -0.63
C LEU A 194 2.08 -14.28 0.04
N SER A 195 1.06 -15.01 -0.38
CA SER A 195 0.74 -16.37 0.11
C SER A 195 1.90 -17.34 -0.14
N GLN A 196 2.52 -17.25 -1.32
CA GLN A 196 3.72 -18.02 -1.61
C GLN A 196 4.86 -17.65 -0.66
N ARG A 197 5.17 -16.38 -0.43
CA ARG A 197 6.26 -15.99 0.47
C ARG A 197 5.99 -16.38 1.92
N LEU A 198 4.76 -16.23 2.40
CA LEU A 198 4.34 -16.67 3.72
C LEU A 198 4.47 -18.20 3.87
N SER A 199 4.04 -18.96 2.86
CA SER A 199 4.14 -20.42 2.89
C SER A 199 5.59 -20.91 2.79
N ALA A 200 6.48 -20.20 2.09
CA ALA A 200 7.92 -20.53 2.03
C ALA A 200 8.62 -20.28 3.38
N SER A 201 7.98 -19.49 4.24
CA SER A 201 8.47 -19.17 5.56
C SER A 201 8.18 -20.29 6.58
N VAL A 202 7.27 -21.21 6.25
CA VAL A 202 7.00 -22.45 6.97
C VAL A 202 7.44 -23.61 6.07
N GLU A 203 8.71 -24.03 6.19
CA GLU A 203 9.39 -25.07 5.40
C GLU A 203 8.47 -25.97 4.56
N ALA A 204 8.32 -25.62 3.27
CA ALA A 204 7.45 -26.31 2.32
C ALA A 204 8.28 -26.73 1.09
N GLU A 205 8.45 -28.04 0.89
CA GLU A 205 8.95 -28.58 -0.36
C GLU A 205 7.94 -28.27 -1.47
N ARG A 206 8.38 -27.53 -2.50
CA ARG A 206 7.50 -27.19 -3.64
C ARG A 206 7.93 -27.91 -4.89
N VAL A 207 6.93 -28.39 -5.62
CA VAL A 207 7.08 -28.77 -7.02
C VAL A 207 7.10 -27.49 -7.86
N ASN A 208 8.05 -27.36 -8.78
CA ASN A 208 8.10 -26.25 -9.73
C ASN A 208 6.91 -26.39 -10.70
N THR A 209 5.97 -25.44 -10.64
CA THR A 209 4.81 -25.36 -11.52
C THR A 209 4.86 -24.17 -12.48
N ASP A 210 6.03 -23.55 -12.67
CA ASP A 210 6.21 -22.33 -13.47
C ASP A 210 5.71 -22.49 -14.92
N LEU A 211 5.76 -23.71 -15.46
CA LEU A 211 5.30 -24.08 -16.80
C LEU A 211 4.16 -25.10 -16.76
N ALA A 212 3.52 -25.30 -15.60
CA ALA A 212 2.49 -26.31 -15.45
C ALA A 212 1.29 -25.99 -16.36
N GLY A 213 0.92 -26.95 -17.21
CA GLY A 213 -0.21 -26.82 -18.13
C GLY A 213 0.13 -26.28 -19.53
N ASP A 214 1.36 -25.79 -19.77
CA ASP A 214 1.78 -25.30 -21.09
C ASP A 214 2.98 -26.10 -21.62
N LYS A 215 2.70 -26.99 -22.58
CA LYS A 215 3.72 -27.85 -23.22
C LYS A 215 4.71 -27.07 -24.09
N SER A 216 4.39 -25.81 -24.43
CA SER A 216 5.19 -24.98 -25.34
C SER A 216 6.02 -23.91 -24.63
N ALA A 217 5.77 -23.68 -23.33
CA ALA A 217 6.49 -22.69 -22.56
C ALA A 217 7.91 -23.18 -22.19
N SER A 218 8.86 -22.26 -22.12
CA SER A 218 10.26 -22.53 -21.75
C SER A 218 10.78 -21.48 -20.78
N ASN A 219 11.61 -21.91 -19.83
CA ASN A 219 12.30 -21.01 -18.91
C ASN A 219 13.63 -20.55 -19.51
N SER A 220 13.94 -19.26 -19.40
CA SER A 220 15.25 -18.70 -19.84
C SER A 220 16.44 -19.22 -19.02
N THR A 221 16.18 -19.82 -17.86
CA THR A 221 17.21 -20.43 -16.99
C THR A 221 16.70 -21.78 -16.50
N PRO A 222 17.47 -22.87 -16.61
CA PRO A 222 17.08 -24.17 -16.08
C PRO A 222 16.83 -24.10 -14.57
N ARG A 223 15.65 -24.55 -14.11
CA ARG A 223 15.32 -24.68 -12.68
C ARG A 223 15.03 -26.14 -12.35
N PRO A 224 15.40 -26.62 -11.15
CA PRO A 224 15.06 -27.97 -10.69
C PRO A 224 13.53 -28.13 -10.55
N SER A 225 13.07 -29.38 -10.67
CA SER A 225 11.66 -29.77 -10.57
C SER A 225 11.09 -29.67 -9.14
N SER A 226 11.95 -29.72 -8.13
CA SER A 226 11.62 -29.35 -6.76
C SER A 226 12.45 -28.14 -6.34
N ILE A 227 11.79 -27.15 -5.73
CA ILE A 227 12.43 -25.97 -5.17
C ILE A 227 12.17 -25.99 -3.67
N GLN A 228 13.25 -26.17 -2.89
CA GLN A 228 13.24 -25.92 -1.45
C GLN A 228 13.61 -24.45 -1.23
N THR A 229 12.62 -23.56 -1.18
CA THR A 229 12.85 -22.18 -0.77
C THR A 229 12.42 -22.04 0.67
N ARG A 230 13.39 -21.89 1.58
CA ARG A 230 13.14 -21.53 2.98
C ARG A 230 13.54 -20.08 3.18
N THR A 231 12.59 -19.24 3.61
CA THR A 231 12.90 -17.87 4.03
C THR A 231 13.89 -17.91 5.21
N SER A 232 14.89 -17.02 5.20
CA SER A 232 15.81 -16.89 6.34
C SER A 232 15.02 -16.57 7.62
N TRP A 233 15.45 -17.11 8.76
CA TRP A 233 14.79 -16.87 10.05
C TRP A 233 14.70 -15.36 10.39
N TRP A 234 15.71 -14.59 10.00
CA TRP A 234 15.79 -13.12 10.16
C TRP A 234 14.92 -12.32 9.18
N GLN A 235 14.18 -12.99 8.30
CA GLN A 235 13.29 -12.36 7.31
C GLN A 235 11.84 -12.83 7.44
N LEU A 236 11.58 -13.75 8.38
CA LEU A 236 10.27 -14.35 8.61
C LEU A 236 9.23 -13.28 8.98
N ASP A 237 9.59 -12.46 9.94
CA ASP A 237 8.84 -11.32 10.42
C ASP A 237 8.68 -10.24 9.34
N ASN A 238 9.73 -9.91 8.61
CA ASN A 238 9.67 -8.95 7.51
C ASN A 238 8.65 -9.36 6.44
N VAL A 239 8.63 -10.64 6.02
CA VAL A 239 7.60 -11.16 5.09
C VAL A 239 6.20 -11.08 5.70
N PHE A 240 6.06 -11.36 7.00
CA PHE A 240 4.78 -11.30 7.69
C PHE A 240 4.23 -9.87 7.78
N TYR A 241 5.05 -8.89 8.18
CA TYR A 241 4.63 -7.50 8.29
C TYR A 241 4.36 -6.87 6.93
N GLU A 242 5.14 -7.19 5.90
CA GLU A 242 4.84 -6.77 4.53
C GLU A 242 3.47 -7.29 4.08
N ALA A 243 3.18 -8.58 4.33
CA ALA A 243 1.87 -9.13 4.02
C ALA A 243 0.74 -8.43 4.79
N ARG A 244 0.94 -8.11 6.08
CA ARG A 244 -0.03 -7.36 6.88
C ARG A 244 -0.28 -5.94 6.36
N GLY A 245 0.78 -5.22 5.98
CA GLY A 245 0.66 -3.90 5.38
C GLY A 245 -0.10 -3.94 4.07
N SER A 246 0.24 -4.90 3.19
CA SER A 246 -0.46 -5.09 1.92
C SER A 246 -1.94 -5.44 2.13
N THR A 247 -2.29 -6.37 3.01
CA THR A 247 -3.69 -6.74 3.24
C THR A 247 -4.47 -5.63 3.93
N TRP A 248 -3.85 -4.87 4.84
CA TRP A 248 -4.46 -3.68 5.45
C TRP A 248 -4.85 -2.64 4.39
N ALA A 249 -3.93 -2.29 3.49
CA ALA A 249 -4.22 -1.32 2.43
C ALA A 249 -5.27 -1.86 1.43
N LEU A 250 -5.13 -3.12 1.03
CA LEU A 250 -6.01 -3.78 0.08
C LEU A 250 -7.44 -3.89 0.61
N LEU A 251 -7.62 -4.18 1.90
CA LEU A 251 -8.92 -4.25 2.55
C LEU A 251 -9.72 -2.95 2.36
N HIS A 252 -9.08 -1.80 2.61
CA HIS A 252 -9.73 -0.50 2.44
C HIS A 252 -10.07 -0.25 0.96
N LEU A 253 -9.13 -0.53 0.06
CA LEU A 253 -9.34 -0.29 -1.36
C LEU A 253 -10.40 -1.21 -1.98
N LEU A 254 -10.50 -2.48 -1.58
CA LEU A 254 -11.55 -3.39 -2.01
C LEU A 254 -12.92 -2.95 -1.48
N LYS A 255 -13.02 -2.50 -0.23
CA LYS A 255 -14.24 -1.88 0.29
C LYS A 255 -14.63 -0.62 -0.49
N ALA A 256 -13.66 0.20 -0.89
CA ALA A 256 -13.93 1.38 -1.71
C ALA A 256 -14.38 1.02 -3.13
N ILE A 257 -13.78 -0.02 -3.73
CA ILE A 257 -14.20 -0.62 -5.00
C ILE A 257 -15.64 -1.13 -4.90
N GLU A 258 -16.01 -1.80 -3.81
CA GLU A 258 -17.39 -2.26 -3.58
C GLU A 258 -18.40 -1.11 -3.68
N VAL A 259 -18.03 0.08 -3.18
CA VAL A 259 -18.88 1.28 -3.26
C VAL A 259 -18.97 1.81 -4.69
N ASP A 260 -17.83 2.16 -5.30
CA ASP A 260 -17.85 2.87 -6.59
C ASP A 260 -18.24 1.93 -7.75
N PHE A 261 -17.97 0.62 -7.66
CA PHE A 261 -18.36 -0.39 -8.66
C PHE A 261 -19.64 -1.16 -8.32
N ALA A 262 -20.43 -0.73 -7.32
CA ALA A 262 -21.62 -1.45 -6.85
C ALA A 262 -22.54 -1.90 -7.99
N SER A 263 -22.90 -0.99 -8.91
CA SER A 263 -23.77 -1.30 -10.06
C SER A 263 -23.17 -2.34 -11.00
N VAL A 264 -21.85 -2.31 -11.23
CA VAL A 264 -21.15 -3.30 -12.07
C VAL A 264 -21.15 -4.66 -11.40
N LEU A 265 -20.85 -4.69 -10.10
CA LEU A 265 -20.78 -5.91 -9.29
C LEU A 265 -22.15 -6.59 -9.19
N GLU A 266 -23.22 -5.81 -8.98
CA GLU A 266 -24.61 -6.29 -8.99
C GLU A 266 -24.97 -6.87 -10.36
N ASN A 267 -24.72 -6.12 -11.44
CA ASN A 267 -25.02 -6.56 -12.80
C ASN A 267 -24.25 -7.84 -13.21
N LYS A 268 -23.09 -8.10 -12.60
CA LYS A 268 -22.27 -9.30 -12.86
C LYS A 268 -22.49 -10.42 -11.83
N ASN A 269 -23.43 -10.27 -10.89
CA ASN A 269 -23.64 -11.19 -9.77
C ASN A 269 -22.34 -11.48 -8.99
N ALA A 270 -21.44 -10.49 -8.89
CA ALA A 270 -20.12 -10.63 -8.29
C ALA A 270 -19.99 -9.93 -6.93
N LEU A 271 -21.01 -9.18 -6.49
CA LEU A 271 -20.99 -8.43 -5.22
C LEU A 271 -20.72 -9.35 -4.02
N VAL A 272 -21.45 -10.47 -3.92
CA VAL A 272 -21.30 -11.44 -2.82
C VAL A 272 -19.90 -12.06 -2.84
N SER A 273 -19.37 -12.37 -4.02
CA SER A 273 -18.00 -12.89 -4.16
C SER A 273 -16.95 -11.89 -3.68
N LEU A 274 -17.10 -10.61 -4.03
CA LEU A 274 -16.20 -9.56 -3.53
C LEU A 274 -16.30 -9.40 -2.01
N GLN A 275 -17.51 -9.44 -1.45
CA GLN A 275 -17.71 -9.35 0.01
C GLN A 275 -17.08 -10.54 0.75
N GLN A 276 -17.11 -11.74 0.16
CA GLN A 276 -16.41 -12.89 0.71
C GLN A 276 -14.90 -12.69 0.68
N ILE A 277 -14.33 -12.16 -0.42
CA ILE A 277 -12.90 -11.83 -0.51
C ILE A 277 -12.51 -10.77 0.53
N ILE A 278 -13.35 -9.76 0.76
CA ILE A 278 -13.10 -8.72 1.78
C ILE A 278 -13.11 -9.28 3.21
N LYS A 279 -13.82 -10.39 3.43
CA LYS A 279 -13.98 -11.03 4.74
C LYS A 279 -12.83 -11.98 5.08
N GLU A 280 -12.28 -12.67 4.08
CA GLU A 280 -11.14 -13.60 4.21
C GLU A 280 -9.81 -12.89 4.46
#